data_AF-A0A844YDM7-F1
#
_entry.id   AF-A0A844YDM7-F1
#
_cell.length_a   1.000
_cell.length_b   1.000
_cell.length_c   1.000
_cell.angle_alpha   90.00
_cell.angle_beta   90.00
_cell.angle_gamma   90.00
#
_symmetry.space_group_name_H-M   'P 1'
#
loop_
_entity.id
_entity.type
_entity.pdbx_description
1 polymer ?
#
loop_
_entity_poly.entity_id
_entity_poly.type
_entity_poly.pdbx_seq_one_letter_code
_entity_poly.pdbx_strand_id
1 'polypeptide(L)'
;MSGLQDPARYAQFLSAQLRAREPIEACVARSLAGDMAPPAVSHLLRADLAELGSPPAGPDLRFAMPDKAEPIGLSWAIAGSHLGNRMMLAKLSGHGELPTRFLESAEMIAFWSRLRPHLDRELPEDVMRRAAQAAEAVFDLFLESMLPTTRTLAA
;
A
#
# COMPACT_ATOMS: atom_id res chain seq x y z
N MET A 1 5.89 9.05 -22.52
CA MET A 1 5.21 7.77 -22.20
C MET A 1 5.20 7.62 -20.69
N SER A 2 4.05 7.30 -20.09
CA SER A 2 3.94 7.08 -18.64
C SER A 2 4.83 5.91 -18.24
N GLY A 3 5.68 6.08 -17.22
CA GLY A 3 6.67 5.06 -16.82
C GLY A 3 6.08 3.71 -16.42
N LEU A 4 4.78 3.61 -16.12
CA LEU A 4 4.12 2.38 -15.66
C LEU A 4 3.71 1.42 -16.78
N GLN A 5 3.76 1.83 -18.05
CA GLN A 5 3.47 0.94 -19.19
C GLN A 5 4.68 0.08 -19.60
N ASP A 6 5.83 0.35 -19.01
CA ASP A 6 7.06 -0.42 -19.13
C ASP A 6 7.04 -1.57 -18.11
N PRO A 7 7.04 -2.85 -18.53
CA PRO A 7 6.93 -3.98 -17.62
C PRO A 7 7.97 -3.99 -16.49
N ALA A 8 9.20 -3.53 -16.76
CA ALA A 8 10.26 -3.50 -15.75
C ALA A 8 9.97 -2.45 -14.66
N ARG A 9 9.50 -1.27 -15.06
CA ARG A 9 9.10 -0.20 -14.13
C ARG A 9 7.81 -0.56 -13.39
N TYR A 10 6.89 -1.25 -14.04
CA TYR A 10 5.68 -1.76 -13.40
C TYR A 10 6.02 -2.81 -12.33
N ALA A 11 6.92 -3.76 -12.63
CA ALA A 11 7.41 -4.72 -11.66
C ALA A 11 8.12 -4.04 -10.47
N GLN A 12 8.92 -3.00 -10.71
CA GLN A 12 9.53 -2.19 -9.63
C GLN A 12 8.47 -1.54 -8.74
N PHE A 13 7.42 -0.97 -9.35
CA PHE A 13 6.28 -0.42 -8.61
C PHE A 13 5.60 -1.49 -7.76
N LEU A 14 5.23 -2.65 -8.34
CA LEU A 14 4.58 -3.74 -7.60
C LEU A 14 5.48 -4.28 -6.46
N SER A 15 6.79 -4.36 -6.69
CA SER A 15 7.76 -4.78 -5.66
C SER A 15 7.81 -3.79 -4.49
N ALA A 16 7.81 -2.48 -4.75
CA ALA A 16 7.76 -1.45 -3.71
C ALA A 16 6.43 -1.50 -2.94
N GLN A 17 5.31 -1.73 -3.64
CA GLN A 17 4.00 -1.90 -3.01
C GLN A 17 3.99 -3.13 -2.10
N LEU A 18 4.51 -4.27 -2.55
CA LEU A 18 4.56 -5.49 -1.73
C LEU A 18 5.41 -5.28 -0.48
N ARG A 19 6.62 -4.73 -0.62
CA ARG A 19 7.55 -4.50 0.49
C ARG A 19 6.95 -3.62 1.60
N ALA A 20 6.16 -2.61 1.24
CA ALA A 20 5.47 -1.78 2.23
C ALA A 20 4.23 -2.47 2.80
N ARG A 21 3.44 -3.15 1.96
CA ARG A 21 2.16 -3.75 2.34
C ARG A 21 2.32 -4.89 3.34
N GLU A 22 3.33 -5.75 3.18
CA GLU A 22 3.48 -6.94 4.04
C GLU A 22 3.63 -6.63 5.54
N PRO A 23 4.59 -5.79 5.97
CA PRO A 23 4.71 -5.46 7.39
C PRO A 23 3.51 -4.64 7.91
N ILE A 24 2.84 -3.84 7.06
CA ILE A 24 1.60 -3.14 7.43
C ILE A 24 0.47 -4.16 7.67
N GLU A 25 0.25 -5.09 6.75
CA GLU A 25 -0.75 -6.14 6.87
C GLU A 25 -0.51 -7.00 8.11
N ALA A 26 0.75 -7.33 8.39
CA ALA A 26 1.13 -8.02 9.63
C ALA A 26 0.80 -7.19 10.88
N CYS A 27 1.01 -5.88 10.85
CA CYS A 27 0.62 -4.99 11.95
C CYS A 27 -0.91 -4.94 12.12
N VAL A 28 -1.65 -4.74 11.03
CA VAL A 28 -3.12 -4.71 11.00
C VAL A 28 -3.70 -5.99 11.58
N ALA A 29 -3.22 -7.15 11.14
CA ALA A 29 -3.70 -8.46 11.62
C ALA A 29 -3.51 -8.66 13.13
N ARG A 30 -2.53 -7.97 13.76
CA ARG A 30 -2.27 -8.04 15.20
C ARG A 30 -3.05 -7.00 16.03
N SER A 31 -3.45 -5.89 15.43
CA SER A 31 -3.82 -4.68 16.19
C SER A 31 -5.15 -4.04 15.80
N LEU A 32 -5.70 -4.37 14.63
CA LEU A 32 -6.96 -3.82 14.14
C LEU A 32 -7.96 -4.95 13.85
N ALA A 33 -9.25 -4.64 14.01
CA ALA A 33 -10.35 -5.54 13.68
C ALA A 33 -11.54 -4.76 13.11
N GLY A 34 -12.45 -5.48 12.45
CA GLY A 34 -13.71 -4.93 11.94
C GLY A 34 -13.50 -3.89 10.82
N ASP A 35 -14.35 -2.86 10.81
CA ASP A 35 -14.42 -1.88 9.72
C ASP A 35 -13.19 -0.98 9.60
N MET A 36 -12.29 -1.00 10.58
CA MET A 36 -11.04 -0.25 10.57
C MET A 36 -9.88 -1.03 9.95
N ALA A 37 -9.98 -2.36 9.85
CA ALA A 37 -8.91 -3.20 9.32
C ALA A 37 -8.95 -3.23 7.79
N PRO A 38 -7.96 -2.67 7.07
CA PRO A 38 -7.87 -2.83 5.63
C PRO A 38 -7.67 -4.31 5.24
N PRO A 39 -8.24 -4.77 4.12
CA PRO A 39 -8.01 -6.13 3.65
C PRO A 39 -6.56 -6.33 3.19
N ALA A 40 -6.06 -7.55 3.33
CA ALA A 40 -4.74 -7.94 2.88
C ALA A 40 -4.71 -8.08 1.35
N VAL A 41 -3.75 -7.43 0.69
CA VAL A 41 -3.60 -7.41 -0.78
C VAL A 41 -2.22 -7.88 -1.24
N SER A 42 -1.30 -8.17 -0.32
CA SER A 42 0.02 -8.75 -0.60
C SER A 42 -0.05 -9.99 -1.48
N HIS A 43 -1.06 -10.84 -1.31
CA HIS A 43 -1.26 -12.03 -2.14
C HIS A 43 -1.54 -11.69 -3.62
N LEU A 44 -2.27 -10.60 -3.90
CA LEU A 44 -2.52 -10.13 -5.27
C LEU A 44 -1.25 -9.58 -5.91
N LEU A 45 -0.46 -8.81 -5.13
CA LEU A 45 0.83 -8.30 -5.56
C LEU A 45 1.81 -9.43 -5.90
N ARG A 46 1.86 -10.48 -5.07
CA ARG A 46 2.68 -11.68 -5.33
C ARG A 46 2.24 -12.40 -6.60
N ALA A 47 0.93 -12.52 -6.84
CA ALA A 47 0.41 -13.12 -8.07
C ALA A 47 0.79 -12.31 -9.32
N ASP A 48 0.62 -10.99 -9.27
CA ASP A 48 0.96 -10.10 -10.39
C ASP A 48 2.49 -10.10 -10.68
N LEU A 49 3.33 -10.10 -9.64
CA LEU A 49 4.78 -10.22 -9.77
C LEU A 49 5.22 -11.58 -10.34
N ALA A 50 4.56 -12.66 -9.94
CA ALA A 50 4.84 -14.00 -10.45
C ALA A 50 4.51 -14.12 -11.94
N GLU A 51 3.39 -13.54 -12.39
CA GLU A 51 3.02 -13.50 -13.82
C GLU A 51 4.01 -12.68 -14.66
N LEU A 52 4.58 -11.61 -14.09
CA LEU A 52 5.65 -10.84 -14.71
C LEU A 52 7.02 -11.54 -14.69
N GLY A 53 7.14 -12.74 -14.10
CA GLY A 53 8.43 -13.41 -13.90
C GLY A 53 9.43 -12.59 -13.08
N SER A 54 8.93 -11.66 -12.25
CA SER A 54 9.72 -10.66 -11.55
C SER A 54 9.56 -10.85 -10.05
N PRO A 55 10.43 -11.64 -9.38
CA PRO A 55 10.32 -11.81 -7.93
C PRO A 55 10.51 -10.47 -7.21
N PRO A 56 9.92 -10.31 -6.00
CA PRO A 56 10.12 -9.10 -5.22
C PRO A 56 11.60 -8.88 -4.93
N ALA A 57 12.03 -7.63 -5.05
CA ALA A 57 13.40 -7.21 -4.89
C ALA A 57 13.52 -6.15 -3.78
N GLY A 58 14.56 -6.30 -2.97
CA GLY A 58 14.92 -5.37 -1.88
C GLY A 58 14.84 -6.02 -0.50
N PRO A 59 15.35 -5.33 0.54
CA PRO A 59 15.32 -5.83 1.90
C PRO A 59 13.90 -5.84 2.47
N ASP A 60 13.67 -6.76 3.40
CA ASP A 60 12.48 -6.79 4.24
C ASP A 60 12.41 -5.51 5.07
N LEU A 61 11.23 -4.90 5.09
CA LEU A 61 10.95 -3.71 5.89
C LEU A 61 10.20 -4.08 7.16
N ARG A 62 10.23 -3.17 8.13
CA ARG A 62 9.49 -3.31 9.38
C ARG A 62 8.55 -2.15 9.55
N PHE A 63 7.37 -2.44 10.07
CA PHE A 63 6.37 -1.44 10.37
C PHE A 63 5.88 -1.62 11.80
N ALA A 64 5.81 -0.51 12.51
CA ALA A 64 5.20 -0.41 13.83
C ALA A 64 4.36 0.86 13.87
N MET A 65 3.19 0.76 14.50
CA MET A 65 2.37 1.93 14.77
C MET A 65 3.09 2.83 15.78
N PRO A 66 3.16 4.16 15.57
CA PRO A 66 3.68 5.05 16.61
C PRO A 66 2.86 4.94 17.89
N ASP A 67 3.51 5.13 19.03
CA ASP A 67 2.85 5.03 20.33
C ASP A 67 1.65 5.98 20.42
N LYS A 68 0.50 5.43 20.85
CA LYS A 68 -0.78 6.14 20.99
C LYS A 68 -1.37 6.67 19.67
N ALA A 69 -0.78 6.36 18.51
CA ALA A 69 -1.33 6.81 17.24
C ALA A 69 -2.74 6.23 17.01
N GLU A 70 -3.57 6.97 16.27
CA GLU A 70 -4.96 6.59 16.03
C GLU A 70 -5.05 5.76 14.74
N PRO A 71 -5.53 4.49 14.81
CA PRO A 71 -5.48 3.57 13.67
C PRO A 71 -6.18 4.05 12.40
N ILE A 72 -7.17 4.95 12.53
CA ILE A 72 -7.89 5.53 11.39
C ILE A 72 -6.96 6.22 10.37
N GLY A 73 -5.82 6.75 10.82
CA GLY A 73 -4.82 7.31 9.92
C GLY A 73 -4.15 6.29 9.01
N LEU A 74 -3.78 5.12 9.55
CA LEU A 74 -3.29 4.00 8.74
C LEU A 74 -4.35 3.56 7.74
N SER A 75 -5.58 3.36 8.22
CA SER A 75 -6.70 2.91 7.40
C SER A 75 -6.96 3.88 6.24
N TRP A 76 -6.90 5.18 6.51
CA TRP A 76 -7.04 6.24 5.51
C TRP A 76 -5.91 6.20 4.48
N ALA A 77 -4.65 6.16 4.91
CA ALA A 77 -3.51 6.13 3.99
C ALA A 77 -3.55 4.90 3.06
N ILE A 78 -3.88 3.74 3.63
CA ILE A 78 -3.99 2.48 2.90
C ILE A 78 -5.16 2.47 1.90
N ALA A 79 -6.33 3.01 2.29
CA ALA A 79 -7.48 3.11 1.40
C ALA A 79 -7.26 4.17 0.30
N GLY A 80 -6.69 5.32 0.64
CA GLY A 80 -6.35 6.39 -0.31
C GLY A 80 -5.36 5.94 -1.38
N SER A 81 -4.37 5.13 -1.00
CA SER A 81 -3.46 4.46 -1.93
C SER A 81 -4.20 3.68 -3.03
N HIS A 82 -5.34 3.06 -2.71
CA HIS A 82 -6.11 2.29 -3.67
C HIS A 82 -6.94 3.17 -4.64
N LEU A 83 -7.33 4.39 -4.24
CA LEU A 83 -7.89 5.36 -5.19
C LEU A 83 -6.84 5.74 -6.26
N GLY A 84 -5.58 5.90 -5.85
CA GLY A 84 -4.44 6.06 -6.76
C GLY A 84 -4.27 4.85 -7.69
N ASN A 85 -4.43 3.62 -7.19
CA ASN A 85 -4.39 2.41 -8.00
C ASN A 85 -5.43 2.43 -9.14
N ARG A 86 -6.65 2.90 -8.88
CA ARG A 86 -7.68 3.00 -9.92
C ARG A 86 -7.31 3.98 -11.02
N MET A 87 -6.67 5.10 -10.67
CA MET A 87 -6.15 6.04 -11.66
C MET A 87 -5.00 5.43 -12.48
N MET A 88 -4.15 4.60 -11.86
CA MET A 88 -3.09 3.86 -12.57
C MET A 88 -3.69 2.82 -13.52
N LEU A 89 -4.68 2.05 -13.07
CA LEU A 89 -5.39 1.06 -13.88
C LEU A 89 -6.00 1.68 -15.14
N ALA A 90 -6.65 2.85 -15.00
CA ALA A 90 -7.23 3.57 -16.14
C ALA A 90 -6.18 3.99 -17.18
N LYS A 91 -4.93 4.23 -16.76
CA LYS A 91 -3.81 4.55 -17.66
C LYS A 91 -3.19 3.30 -18.32
N LEU A 92 -3.36 2.13 -17.71
CA LEU A 92 -2.94 0.84 -18.27
C LEU A 92 -3.99 0.27 -19.24
N SER A 93 -5.25 0.65 -19.06
CA SER A 93 -6.36 0.24 -19.92
C SER A 93 -6.09 0.65 -21.38
N GLY A 94 -5.71 -0.32 -22.21
CA GLY A 94 -5.32 -0.11 -23.62
C GLY A 94 -3.83 -0.32 -23.94
N HIS A 95 -2.99 -0.73 -22.98
CA HIS A 95 -1.56 -1.01 -23.17
C HIS A 95 -1.18 -2.38 -22.59
N GLY A 96 -1.12 -3.42 -23.45
CA GLY A 96 -0.52 -4.73 -23.14
C GLY A 96 -1.22 -5.57 -22.05
N GLU A 97 -0.78 -6.83 -21.93
CA GLU A 97 -1.24 -7.83 -20.96
C GLU A 97 -0.51 -7.71 -19.60
N LEU A 98 -0.44 -6.51 -19.02
CA LEU A 98 0.11 -6.38 -17.66
C LEU A 98 -0.92 -6.91 -16.65
N PRO A 99 -0.49 -7.66 -15.62
CA PRO A 99 -1.39 -8.17 -14.59
C PRO A 99 -1.86 -7.04 -13.66
N THR A 100 -3.16 -7.00 -13.37
CA THR A 100 -3.82 -5.86 -12.70
C THR A 100 -4.57 -6.22 -11.43
N ARG A 101 -4.44 -7.46 -10.90
CA ARG A 101 -5.25 -7.95 -9.76
C ARG A 101 -5.15 -7.03 -8.55
N PHE A 102 -3.94 -6.56 -8.24
CA PHE A 102 -3.71 -5.60 -7.15
C PHE A 102 -4.41 -4.26 -7.38
N LEU A 103 -4.37 -3.74 -8.61
CA LEU A 103 -4.98 -2.46 -8.95
C LEU A 103 -6.51 -2.53 -8.96
N GLU A 104 -7.06 -3.72 -9.23
CA GLU A 104 -8.49 -4.00 -9.37
C GLU A 104 -9.17 -4.47 -8.07
N SER A 105 -8.44 -4.61 -6.97
CA SER A 105 -8.95 -5.19 -5.71
C SER A 105 -10.31 -4.64 -5.28
N ALA A 106 -11.37 -5.42 -5.50
CA ALA A 106 -12.74 -5.06 -5.13
C ALA A 106 -12.92 -4.93 -3.60
N GLU A 107 -12.16 -5.70 -2.83
CA GLU A 107 -12.20 -5.65 -1.37
C GLU A 107 -11.72 -4.30 -0.83
N MET A 108 -10.69 -3.70 -1.44
CA MET A 108 -10.22 -2.36 -1.07
C MET A 108 -11.25 -1.27 -1.41
N ILE A 109 -12.02 -1.43 -2.49
CA ILE A 109 -13.12 -0.51 -2.84
C ILE A 109 -14.23 -0.60 -1.79
N ALA A 110 -14.61 -1.84 -1.41
CA ALA A 110 -15.59 -2.07 -0.36
C ALA A 110 -15.09 -1.51 0.98
N PHE A 111 -13.81 -1.66 1.29
CA PHE A 111 -13.19 -1.09 2.48
C PHE A 111 -13.26 0.43 2.52
N TRP A 112 -12.91 1.13 1.43
CA TRP A 112 -13.04 2.59 1.35
C TRP A 112 -14.47 3.05 1.64
N SER A 113 -15.45 2.33 1.11
CA SER A 113 -16.88 2.64 1.31
C SER A 113 -17.29 2.49 2.78
N ARG A 114 -16.75 1.50 3.50
CA ARG A 114 -16.98 1.31 4.95
C ARG A 114 -16.21 2.30 5.81
N LEU A 115 -15.01 2.70 5.40
CA LEU A 115 -14.17 3.63 6.15
C LEU A 115 -14.70 5.06 6.11
N ARG A 116 -15.25 5.50 4.97
CA ARG A 116 -15.66 6.89 4.72
C ARG A 116 -16.56 7.49 5.83
N PRO A 117 -17.62 6.82 6.32
CA PRO A 117 -18.43 7.34 7.43
C PRO A 117 -17.67 7.55 8.75
N HIS A 118 -16.51 6.92 8.95
CA HIS A 118 -15.66 7.17 10.11
C HIS A 118 -14.78 8.41 9.93
N LEU A 119 -14.35 8.68 8.69
CA LEU A 119 -13.55 9.85 8.32
C LEU A 119 -14.38 11.14 8.36
N ASP A 120 -15.67 11.05 8.05
CA ASP A 120 -16.59 12.20 8.02
C ASP A 120 -17.00 12.67 9.44
N ARG A 121 -16.57 11.99 10.51
CA ARG A 121 -16.88 12.36 11.90
C ARG A 121 -15.96 13.47 12.38
N GLU A 122 -16.54 14.43 13.10
CA GLU A 122 -15.73 15.38 13.87
C GLU A 122 -15.00 14.65 15.00
N LEU A 123 -13.69 14.85 15.06
CA LEU A 123 -12.82 14.28 16.08
C LEU A 123 -12.12 15.41 16.84
N PRO A 124 -11.82 15.22 18.14
CA PRO A 124 -10.94 16.13 18.87
C PRO A 124 -9.60 16.33 18.17
N GLU A 125 -9.04 17.53 18.26
CA GLU A 125 -7.80 17.91 17.56
C GLU A 125 -6.60 17.02 17.93
N ASP A 126 -6.54 16.56 19.18
CA ASP A 126 -5.51 15.63 19.64
C ASP A 126 -5.64 14.24 19.00
N VAL A 127 -6.88 13.75 18.78
CA VAL A 127 -7.15 12.51 18.05
C VAL A 127 -6.76 12.67 16.59
N MET A 128 -7.10 13.80 15.96
CA MET A 128 -6.72 14.09 14.58
C MET A 128 -5.19 14.12 14.39
N ARG A 129 -4.46 14.74 15.32
CA ARG A 129 -2.99 14.72 15.30
C ARG A 129 -2.41 13.31 15.38
N ARG A 130 -2.96 12.47 16.27
CA ARG A 130 -2.52 11.07 16.40
C ARG A 130 -2.91 10.21 15.20
N ALA A 131 -4.00 10.53 14.50
CA ALA A 131 -4.34 9.91 13.23
C ALA A 131 -3.35 10.32 12.13
N ALA A 132 -2.99 11.60 12.04
CA ALA A 132 -1.98 12.07 11.10
C ALA A 132 -0.65 11.34 11.29
N GLN A 133 -0.19 11.15 12.53
CA GLN A 133 1.02 10.38 12.85
C GLN A 133 0.96 8.93 12.34
N ALA A 134 -0.19 8.26 12.45
CA ALA A 134 -0.37 6.92 11.90
C ALA A 134 -0.28 6.91 10.36
N ALA A 135 -0.83 7.92 9.69
CA ALA A 135 -0.75 8.06 8.24
C ALA A 135 0.68 8.37 7.76
N GLU A 136 1.38 9.26 8.46
CA GLU A 136 2.79 9.61 8.20
C GLU A 136 3.69 8.38 8.27
N ALA A 137 3.55 7.55 9.31
CA ALA A 137 4.30 6.31 9.43
C ALA A 137 4.07 5.34 8.24
N VAL A 138 2.85 5.31 7.69
CA VAL A 138 2.56 4.53 6.48
C VAL A 138 3.28 5.12 5.26
N PHE A 139 3.24 6.45 5.08
CA PHE A 139 3.95 7.09 3.97
C PHE A 139 5.46 6.93 4.06
N ASP A 140 6.05 7.05 5.26
CA ASP A 140 7.49 6.85 5.48
C ASP A 140 7.93 5.45 5.03
N LEU A 141 7.12 4.42 5.33
CA LEU A 141 7.40 3.06 4.88
C LEU A 141 7.31 2.91 3.35
N PHE A 142 6.33 3.55 2.70
CA PHE A 142 6.26 3.56 1.24
C PHE A 142 7.43 4.32 0.61
N LEU A 143 7.92 5.39 1.23
CA LEU A 143 9.13 6.09 0.79
C LEU A 143 10.34 5.16 0.88
N GLU A 144 10.51 4.45 2.00
CA GLU A 144 11.59 3.48 2.19
C GLU A 144 11.51 2.30 1.19
N SER A 145 10.31 1.85 0.85
CA SER A 145 10.11 0.74 -0.10
C SER A 145 10.47 1.12 -1.55
N MET A 146 10.47 2.41 -1.88
CA MET A 146 10.88 2.92 -3.19
C MET A 146 12.38 3.21 -3.29
N LEU A 147 13.12 3.22 -2.18
CA LEU A 147 14.55 3.48 -2.22
C LEU A 147 15.29 2.31 -2.91
N PRO A 148 16.23 2.62 -3.82
CA PRO A 148 17.02 1.58 -4.47
C PRO A 148 17.84 0.83 -3.43
N THR A 149 17.90 -0.49 -3.55
CA THR A 149 18.79 -1.30 -2.73
C THR A 149 20.22 -0.94 -3.12
N THR A 150 20.97 -0.29 -2.24
CA THR A 150 22.38 0.01 -2.51
C THR A 150 23.11 -1.33 -2.63
N ARG A 151 23.47 -1.72 -3.85
CA ARG A 151 24.30 -2.89 -4.08
C ARG A 151 25.68 -2.56 -3.52
N THR A 152 25.98 -3.06 -2.33
CA THR A 152 27.37 -3.07 -1.86
C THR A 152 28.09 -4.07 -2.75
N LEU A 153 28.79 -3.57 -3.77
CA LEU A 153 29.77 -4.36 -4.49
C LEU A 153 30.89 -4.63 -3.49
N ALA A 154 30.94 -5.85 -2.96
CA ALA A 154 32.13 -6.33 -2.27
C ALA A 154 33.26 -6.38 -3.30
N ALA A 155 34.34 -5.64 -3.01
CA ALA A 155 35.61 -5.69 -3.73
C ALA A 155 36.36 -6.98 -3.38
#